data_AF-A0A7J3CSM6-F1
#
_entry.id   AF-A0A7J3CSM6-F1
#
_cell.length_a   1.000
_cell.length_b   1.000
_cell.length_c   1.000
_cell.angle_alpha   90.00
_cell.angle_beta   90.00
_cell.angle_gamma   90.00
#
_symmetry.space_group_name_H-M   'P 1'
#
loop_
_entity.id
_entity.type
_entity.pdbx_description
1 polymer ?
#
loop_
_entity_poly.entity_id
_entity_poly.type
_entity_poly.pdbx_seq_one_letter_code
_entity_poly.pdbx_strand_id
1 'polypeptide(L)'
;MEFSKKKENKNKKIALFIGKFQPFHKGHFYALKDLLKKFQNVYIVIGSANKKFDLSNPFSAHQRKNIIKTYLKKILKNKDIKKIKILFLEDHPSNFVWINKLKKRFSSKKYIICTTNKLVIKLALNAKYEIYKPKIYKRNLLQAKKIRKILFSKKAQTLDQKKLLRYVPSPALNLIKKYLKEIKKELKNKK
;
A
#
# COMPACT_ATOMS: atom_id res chain seq x y z
N MET A 1 -24.43 -14.85 23.17
CA MET A 1 -24.18 -15.67 21.96
C MET A 1 -22.74 -15.48 21.50
N GLU A 2 -21.84 -16.34 21.97
CA GLU A 2 -20.45 -16.39 21.53
C GLU A 2 -20.36 -17.00 20.13
N PHE A 3 -19.93 -16.20 19.16
CA PHE A 3 -19.52 -16.74 17.87
C PHE A 3 -18.21 -17.49 18.04
N SER A 4 -18.30 -18.82 18.14
CA SER A 4 -17.16 -19.74 18.05
C SER A 4 -16.46 -19.49 16.71
N LYS A 5 -15.28 -18.84 16.76
CA LYS A 5 -14.44 -18.69 15.58
C LYS A 5 -13.75 -20.02 15.33
N LYS A 6 -14.31 -20.85 14.43
CA LYS A 6 -13.54 -21.88 13.72
C LYS A 6 -12.18 -21.26 13.34
N LYS A 7 -11.08 -21.80 13.88
CA LYS A 7 -9.73 -21.42 13.46
C LYS A 7 -9.58 -21.84 12.00
N GLU A 8 -9.94 -20.97 11.06
CA GLU A 8 -9.60 -21.17 9.64
C GLU A 8 -8.08 -21.42 9.57
N ASN A 9 -7.68 -22.55 8.98
CA ASN A 9 -6.28 -22.90 8.75
C ASN A 9 -5.67 -21.87 7.80
N LYS A 10 -5.09 -20.81 8.39
CA LYS A 10 -4.41 -19.76 7.63
C LYS A 10 -3.15 -20.30 6.97
N ASN A 11 -2.91 -19.85 5.75
CA ASN A 11 -1.71 -20.19 5.01
C ASN A 11 -0.46 -19.70 5.80
N LYS A 12 0.51 -20.62 5.97
CA LYS A 12 1.77 -20.39 6.69
C LYS A 12 2.80 -19.60 5.86
N LYS A 13 2.66 -19.56 4.53
CA LYS A 13 3.46 -18.66 3.68
C LYS A 13 3.13 -17.20 4.00
N ILE A 14 4.13 -16.33 3.86
CA ILE A 14 4.00 -14.91 4.14
C ILE A 14 3.47 -14.19 2.88
N ALA A 15 2.36 -13.48 3.01
CA ALA A 15 1.80 -12.70 1.92
C ALA A 15 2.59 -11.42 1.66
N LEU A 16 3.12 -11.24 0.46
CA LEU A 16 3.78 -10.01 0.01
C LEU A 16 2.76 -9.11 -0.69
N PHE A 17 2.20 -8.14 0.04
CA PHE A 17 1.27 -7.16 -0.51
C PHE A 17 2.02 -5.98 -1.13
N ILE A 18 2.28 -6.05 -2.43
CA ILE A 18 3.12 -5.08 -3.14
C ILE A 18 2.27 -3.96 -3.74
N GLY A 19 2.63 -2.71 -3.46
CA GLY A 19 1.96 -1.55 -4.04
C GLY A 19 2.73 -0.24 -3.85
N LYS A 20 2.39 0.79 -4.64
CA LYS A 20 2.98 2.13 -4.47
C LYS A 20 2.42 2.87 -3.26
N PHE A 21 1.15 2.65 -2.93
CA PHE A 21 0.47 3.30 -1.79
C PHE A 21 0.62 4.83 -1.76
N GLN A 22 0.27 5.51 -2.86
CA GLN A 22 0.41 6.96 -3.07
C GLN A 22 -0.93 7.72 -3.08
N PRO A 23 -1.63 7.92 -1.93
CA PRO A 23 -1.34 7.39 -0.59
C PRO A 23 -2.02 6.02 -0.33
N PHE A 24 -1.77 5.42 0.85
CA PHE A 24 -2.58 4.31 1.36
C PHE A 24 -4.02 4.78 1.65
N HIS A 25 -5.01 3.94 1.38
CA HIS A 25 -6.42 4.34 1.42
C HIS A 25 -7.34 3.13 1.64
N LYS A 26 -8.64 3.38 1.83
CA LYS A 26 -9.67 2.39 2.14
C LYS A 26 -9.68 1.18 1.20
N GLY A 27 -9.53 1.39 -0.11
CA GLY A 27 -9.38 0.29 -1.08
C GLY A 27 -8.21 -0.66 -0.77
N HIS A 28 -7.03 -0.13 -0.43
CA HIS A 28 -5.88 -0.94 0.00
C HIS A 28 -6.15 -1.66 1.33
N PHE A 29 -6.86 -1.01 2.24
CA PHE A 29 -7.24 -1.62 3.52
C PHE A 29 -8.19 -2.82 3.34
N TYR A 30 -9.14 -2.77 2.40
CA TYR A 30 -9.99 -3.93 2.10
C TYR A 30 -9.19 -5.11 1.57
N ALA A 31 -8.25 -4.87 0.65
CA ALA A 31 -7.33 -5.91 0.17
C ALA A 31 -6.48 -6.48 1.32
N LEU A 32 -5.95 -5.63 2.20
CA LEU A 32 -5.19 -6.05 3.37
C LEU A 32 -6.06 -6.88 4.34
N LYS A 33 -7.33 -6.53 4.55
CA LYS A 33 -8.25 -7.29 5.41
C LYS A 33 -8.50 -8.69 4.85
N ASP A 34 -8.65 -8.82 3.53
CA ASP A 34 -8.76 -10.12 2.86
C ASP A 34 -7.49 -10.97 3.09
N LEU A 35 -6.31 -10.37 2.95
CA LEU A 35 -5.04 -11.04 3.22
C LEU A 35 -4.91 -11.47 4.68
N LEU A 36 -5.26 -10.61 5.64
CA LEU A 36 -5.18 -10.93 7.07
C LEU A 36 -6.15 -12.03 7.50
N LYS A 37 -7.20 -12.32 6.72
CA LYS A 37 -8.05 -13.50 6.94
C LYS A 37 -7.35 -14.78 6.50
N LYS A 38 -6.66 -14.76 5.37
CA LYS A 38 -6.10 -15.96 4.71
C LYS A 38 -4.68 -16.32 5.12
N PHE A 39 -3.89 -15.33 5.56
CA PHE A 39 -2.47 -15.51 5.84
C PHE A 39 -2.17 -15.22 7.31
N GLN A 40 -1.24 -15.99 7.89
CA GLN A 40 -0.76 -15.75 9.25
C GLN A 40 -0.01 -14.42 9.36
N ASN A 41 0.83 -14.12 8.36
CA ASN A 41 1.66 -12.91 8.29
C ASN A 41 1.50 -12.22 6.93
N VAL A 42 1.42 -10.88 6.95
CA VAL A 42 1.30 -10.06 5.74
C VAL A 42 2.39 -8.99 5.75
N TYR A 43 3.25 -9.00 4.74
CA TYR A 43 4.26 -7.97 4.55
C TYR A 43 3.79 -6.99 3.49
N ILE A 44 3.57 -5.75 3.89
CA ILE A 44 3.24 -4.65 2.98
C ILE A 44 4.55 -4.14 2.38
N VAL A 45 4.73 -4.34 1.09
CA VAL A 45 5.93 -3.93 0.35
C VAL A 45 5.62 -2.66 -0.41
N ILE A 46 6.13 -1.54 0.08
CA ILE A 46 6.02 -0.23 -0.56
C ILE A 46 6.97 -0.22 -1.76
N GLY A 47 6.41 -0.42 -2.95
CA GLY A 47 7.11 -0.39 -4.24
C GLY A 47 7.42 1.04 -4.69
N SER A 48 8.27 1.20 -5.70
CA SER A 48 8.78 2.51 -6.13
C SER A 48 9.34 3.32 -4.95
N ALA A 49 10.09 2.66 -4.06
CA ALA A 49 10.59 3.27 -2.83
C ALA A 49 11.55 4.45 -3.09
N ASN A 50 12.29 4.41 -4.20
CA ASN A 50 13.18 5.45 -4.69
C ASN A 50 12.47 6.63 -5.37
N LYS A 51 11.15 6.58 -5.59
CA LYS A 51 10.37 7.68 -6.19
C LYS A 51 9.69 8.53 -5.13
N LYS A 52 9.82 9.86 -5.25
CA LYS A 52 9.22 10.87 -4.37
C LYS A 52 9.11 12.21 -5.10
N PHE A 53 8.24 13.09 -4.60
CA PHE A 53 8.15 14.49 -5.04
C PHE A 53 7.82 14.68 -6.53
N ASP A 54 6.96 13.81 -7.08
CA ASP A 54 6.33 13.99 -8.40
C ASP A 54 4.80 13.81 -8.31
N LEU A 55 4.05 14.21 -9.34
CA LEU A 55 2.58 14.14 -9.34
C LEU A 55 2.01 12.71 -9.19
N SER A 56 2.76 11.71 -9.62
CA SER A 56 2.41 10.30 -9.53
C SER A 56 2.90 9.64 -8.23
N ASN A 57 4.03 10.10 -7.68
CA ASN A 57 4.67 9.64 -6.45
C ASN A 57 4.95 10.82 -5.51
N PRO A 58 3.92 11.49 -4.97
CA PRO A 58 4.12 12.69 -4.18
C PRO A 58 4.85 12.39 -2.86
N PHE A 59 4.53 11.27 -2.21
CA PHE A 59 5.07 10.91 -0.90
C PHE A 59 6.32 10.02 -1.01
N SER A 60 7.32 10.26 -0.17
CA SER A 60 8.47 9.38 -0.02
C SER A 60 8.09 8.00 0.54
N ALA A 61 8.97 7.00 0.44
CA ALA A 61 8.74 5.68 1.03
C ALA A 61 8.48 5.74 2.55
N HIS A 62 9.23 6.59 3.26
CA HIS A 62 9.08 6.82 4.69
C HIS A 62 7.76 7.51 5.05
N GLN A 63 7.39 8.56 4.30
CA GLN A 63 6.08 9.21 4.47
C GLN A 63 4.92 8.22 4.26
N ARG A 64 5.01 7.37 3.23
CA ARG A 64 4.03 6.30 2.98
C ARG A 64 3.97 5.28 4.12
N LYS A 65 5.12 4.82 4.63
CA LYS A 65 5.18 3.93 5.79
C LYS A 65 4.49 4.54 7.01
N ASN A 66 4.72 5.82 7.27
CA ASN A 66 4.09 6.53 8.38
C ASN A 66 2.58 6.66 8.17
N ILE A 67 2.13 7.04 6.98
CA ILE A 67 0.69 7.08 6.63
C ILE A 67 0.04 5.71 6.86
N ILE A 68 0.67 4.62 6.39
CA ILE A 68 0.16 3.25 6.59
C ILE A 68 0.10 2.92 8.08
N LYS A 69 1.17 3.15 8.85
CA LYS A 69 1.19 2.88 10.29
C LYS A 69 0.09 3.65 11.02
N THR A 70 -0.07 4.94 10.76
CA THR A 70 -1.10 5.78 11.37
C THR A 70 -2.49 5.31 10.97
N TYR A 71 -2.70 4.97 9.69
CA TYR A 71 -3.96 4.39 9.22
C TYR A 71 -4.30 3.10 9.99
N LEU A 72 -3.36 2.16 10.05
CA LEU A 72 -3.60 0.83 10.63
C LEU A 72 -3.78 0.91 12.15
N LYS A 73 -3.01 1.74 12.85
CA LYS A 73 -3.18 1.99 14.30
C LYS A 73 -4.58 2.52 14.63
N LYS A 74 -5.17 3.34 13.77
CA LYS A 74 -6.53 3.88 14.00
C LYS A 74 -7.64 2.83 13.82
N ILE A 75 -7.42 1.81 12.97
CA ILE A 75 -8.50 0.93 12.50
C ILE A 75 -8.35 -0.52 13.01
N LEU A 76 -7.13 -0.99 13.23
CA LEU A 76 -6.85 -2.38 13.63
C LEU A 76 -6.52 -2.48 15.11
N LYS A 77 -6.84 -3.64 15.69
CA LYS A 77 -6.39 -4.03 17.04
C LYS A 77 -4.91 -4.41 17.03
N ASN A 78 -4.21 -4.21 18.16
CA ASN A 78 -2.78 -4.49 18.30
C ASN A 78 -2.37 -5.90 17.83
N LYS A 79 -3.20 -6.92 18.11
CA LYS A 79 -2.94 -8.31 17.68
C LYS A 79 -2.85 -8.51 16.17
N ASP A 80 -3.59 -7.73 15.38
CA ASP A 80 -3.55 -7.82 13.92
C ASP A 80 -2.40 -6.99 13.35
N ILE A 81 -2.03 -5.89 14.01
CA ILE A 81 -0.85 -5.08 13.67
C ILE A 81 0.44 -5.91 13.81
N LYS A 82 0.54 -6.75 14.85
CA LYS A 82 1.71 -7.63 15.07
C LYS A 82 1.99 -8.59 13.90
N LYS A 83 0.98 -8.92 13.08
CA LYS A 83 1.11 -9.79 11.90
C LYS A 83 1.63 -9.06 10.66
N ILE A 84 1.81 -7.74 10.75
CA ILE A 84 2.11 -6.87 9.61
C ILE A 84 3.54 -6.34 9.72
N LYS A 85 4.35 -6.56 8.68
CA LYS A 85 5.62 -5.84 8.49
C LYS A 85 5.51 -4.93 7.28
N ILE A 86 6.19 -3.79 7.33
CA ILE A 86 6.24 -2.82 6.23
C ILE A 86 7.67 -2.74 5.72
N LEU A 87 7.87 -3.06 4.45
CA LEU A 87 9.17 -3.12 3.78
C LEU A 87 9.18 -2.20 2.56
N PHE A 88 10.37 -1.88 2.07
CA PHE A 88 10.57 -1.05 0.88
C PHE A 88 11.11 -1.87 -0.27
N LEU A 89 10.66 -1.58 -1.49
CA LEU A 89 11.21 -2.15 -2.71
C LEU A 89 11.33 -1.05 -3.77
N GLU A 90 12.54 -0.87 -4.28
CA GLU A 90 12.84 0.14 -5.30
C GLU A 90 12.44 -0.35 -6.70
N ASP A 91 12.13 0.60 -7.58
CA ASP A 91 11.99 0.29 -9.01
C ASP A 91 13.39 0.07 -9.61
N HIS A 92 13.43 -0.68 -10.71
CA HIS A 92 14.63 -0.79 -11.54
C HIS A 92 14.22 -0.67 -13.01
N PRO A 93 15.02 -0.04 -13.90
CA PRO A 93 14.69 0.06 -15.32
C PRO A 93 14.50 -1.30 -16.00
N SER A 94 15.35 -2.27 -15.67
CA SER A 94 15.20 -3.67 -16.11
C SER A 94 14.26 -4.47 -15.20
N ASN A 95 13.18 -5.00 -15.79
CA ASN A 95 12.23 -5.93 -15.15
C ASN A 95 12.93 -7.20 -14.63
N PHE A 96 13.94 -7.70 -15.35
CA PHE A 96 14.71 -8.88 -14.97
C PHE A 96 15.49 -8.63 -13.67
N VAL A 97 16.18 -7.50 -13.59
CA VAL A 97 16.91 -7.12 -12.37
C VAL A 97 15.94 -6.86 -11.22
N TRP A 98 14.78 -6.25 -11.48
CA TRP A 98 13.75 -6.03 -10.46
C TRP A 98 13.26 -7.35 -9.84
N ILE A 99 12.88 -8.33 -10.66
CA ILE A 99 12.38 -9.62 -10.15
C ILE A 99 13.49 -10.43 -9.47
N ASN A 100 14.74 -10.33 -9.92
CA ASN A 100 15.88 -10.97 -9.25
C ASN A 100 16.19 -10.36 -7.89
N LYS A 101 16.11 -9.03 -7.74
CA LYS A 101 16.21 -8.36 -6.42
C LYS A 101 15.12 -8.84 -5.48
N LEU A 102 13.88 -8.97 -5.97
CA LEU A 102 12.76 -9.52 -5.20
C LEU A 102 13.06 -10.97 -4.78
N LYS A 103 13.53 -11.80 -5.70
CA LYS A 103 13.86 -13.22 -5.46
C LYS A 103 14.96 -13.44 -4.45
N LYS A 104 16.05 -12.67 -4.54
CA LYS A 104 17.15 -12.69 -3.56
C LYS A 104 16.64 -12.37 -2.15
N ARG A 105 15.69 -11.44 -2.02
CA ARG A 105 15.17 -11.01 -0.71
C ARG A 105 14.04 -11.88 -0.17
N PHE A 106 13.23 -12.49 -1.04
CA PHE A 106 11.99 -13.15 -0.66
C PHE A 106 11.80 -14.49 -1.37
N SER A 107 12.43 -15.58 -0.93
CA SER A 107 12.28 -16.91 -1.56
C SER A 107 10.82 -17.37 -1.78
N SER A 108 10.51 -17.88 -2.98
CA SER A 108 9.17 -18.38 -3.33
C SER A 108 8.69 -19.58 -2.49
N LYS A 109 9.61 -20.27 -1.79
CA LYS A 109 9.26 -21.31 -0.81
C LYS A 109 8.52 -20.73 0.41
N LYS A 110 8.85 -19.51 0.82
CA LYS A 110 8.32 -18.88 2.05
C LYS A 110 7.29 -17.78 1.78
N TYR A 111 7.32 -17.18 0.60
CA TYR A 111 6.53 -16.00 0.27
C TYR A 111 5.59 -16.24 -0.91
N ILE A 112 4.40 -15.66 -0.83
CA ILE A 112 3.39 -15.62 -1.91
C ILE A 112 3.16 -14.17 -2.34
N ILE A 113 3.09 -13.92 -3.65
CA ILE A 113 2.94 -12.56 -4.17
C ILE A 113 1.47 -12.19 -4.22
N CYS A 114 1.12 -11.09 -3.53
CA CYS A 114 -0.25 -10.61 -3.45
C CYS A 114 -0.41 -9.30 -4.22
N THR A 115 -0.94 -9.38 -5.44
CA THR A 115 -1.11 -8.19 -6.30
C THR A 115 -2.23 -8.35 -7.32
N THR A 116 -2.63 -7.22 -7.91
CA THR A 116 -3.53 -7.18 -9.08
C THR A 116 -2.87 -6.50 -10.28
N ASN A 117 -1.57 -6.18 -10.17
CA ASN A 117 -0.79 -5.60 -11.25
C ASN A 117 -0.36 -6.70 -12.24
N LYS A 118 -0.82 -6.58 -13.50
CA LYS A 118 -0.57 -7.58 -14.55
C LYS A 118 0.92 -7.83 -14.82
N LEU A 119 1.75 -6.77 -14.84
CA LEU A 119 3.19 -6.90 -15.06
C LEU A 119 3.85 -7.67 -13.91
N VAL A 120 3.56 -7.30 -12.66
CA VAL A 120 4.12 -7.99 -11.48
C VAL A 120 3.69 -9.45 -11.44
N ILE A 121 2.43 -9.77 -11.81
CA ILE A 121 1.95 -11.16 -11.91
C ILE A 121 2.79 -11.93 -12.94
N LYS A 122 2.96 -11.39 -14.16
CA LYS A 122 3.73 -12.04 -15.23
C LYS A 122 5.17 -12.33 -14.78
N LEU A 123 5.86 -11.34 -14.21
CA LEU A 123 7.23 -11.50 -13.74
C LEU A 123 7.34 -12.51 -12.60
N ALA A 124 6.41 -12.48 -11.65
CA ALA A 124 6.42 -13.37 -10.49
C ALA A 124 6.13 -14.83 -10.87
N LEU A 125 5.20 -15.09 -11.81
CA LEU A 125 4.95 -16.44 -12.33
C LEU A 125 6.19 -17.01 -13.01
N ASN A 126 6.85 -16.23 -13.88
CA ASN A 126 8.11 -16.65 -14.51
C ASN A 126 9.22 -16.96 -13.49
N ALA A 127 9.22 -16.25 -12.36
CA ALA A 127 10.14 -16.50 -11.24
C ALA A 127 9.67 -17.61 -10.27
N LYS A 128 8.66 -18.41 -10.65
CA LYS A 128 8.11 -19.54 -9.88
C LYS A 128 7.49 -19.15 -8.53
N TYR A 129 6.88 -17.96 -8.44
CA TYR A 129 6.06 -17.58 -7.30
C TYR A 129 4.62 -18.03 -7.45
N GLU A 130 4.03 -18.47 -6.34
CA GLU A 130 2.58 -18.49 -6.21
C GLU A 130 2.02 -17.06 -6.16
N ILE A 131 0.82 -16.90 -6.72
CA ILE A 131 0.11 -15.62 -6.78
C ILE A 131 -1.21 -15.75 -6.04
N TYR A 132 -1.50 -14.77 -5.19
CA TYR A 132 -2.83 -14.56 -4.64
C TYR A 132 -3.34 -13.19 -5.08
N LYS A 133 -4.51 -13.12 -5.73
CA LYS A 133 -5.13 -11.85 -6.13
C LYS A 133 -6.08 -11.39 -5.03
N PRO A 134 -5.76 -10.32 -4.26
CA PRO A 134 -6.64 -9.87 -3.18
C PRO A 134 -7.97 -9.35 -3.71
N LYS A 135 -9.04 -9.56 -2.95
CA LYS A 135 -10.37 -9.02 -3.29
C LYS A 135 -10.31 -7.49 -3.38
N ILE A 136 -10.73 -6.95 -4.52
CA ILE A 136 -10.76 -5.51 -4.77
C ILE A 136 -12.12 -4.98 -4.38
N TYR A 137 -12.15 -3.95 -3.52
CA TYR A 137 -13.40 -3.32 -3.11
C TYR A 137 -13.60 -1.97 -3.78
N LYS A 138 -14.74 -1.80 -4.48
CA LYS A 138 -15.17 -0.55 -5.14
C LYS A 138 -14.04 0.12 -5.95
N ARG A 139 -13.40 -0.63 -6.87
CA ARG A 139 -12.22 -0.19 -7.67
C ARG A 139 -12.45 1.14 -8.41
N ASN A 140 -13.67 1.39 -8.87
CA ASN A 140 -14.02 2.62 -9.59
C ASN A 140 -14.07 3.84 -8.67
N LEU A 141 -14.33 3.64 -7.37
CA LEU A 141 -14.47 4.71 -6.39
C LEU A 141 -13.18 4.92 -5.61
N LEU A 142 -12.56 3.85 -5.11
CA LEU A 142 -11.43 3.91 -4.18
C LEU A 142 -10.08 3.84 -4.91
N GLN A 143 -9.71 4.94 -5.56
CA GLN A 143 -8.45 5.04 -6.32
C GLN A 143 -7.52 6.12 -5.78
N ALA A 144 -6.25 5.77 -5.60
CA ALA A 144 -5.18 6.71 -5.29
C ALA A 144 -5.10 7.88 -6.29
N LYS A 145 -5.37 7.65 -7.59
CA LYS A 145 -5.41 8.71 -8.62
C LYS A 145 -6.45 9.78 -8.28
N LYS A 146 -7.64 9.40 -7.81
CA LYS A 146 -8.70 10.34 -7.40
C LYS A 146 -8.28 11.15 -6.17
N ILE A 147 -7.66 10.50 -5.18
CA ILE A 147 -7.13 11.18 -3.99
C ILE A 147 -6.08 12.22 -4.41
N ARG A 148 -5.10 11.86 -5.25
CA ARG A 148 -4.08 12.80 -5.71
C ARG A 148 -4.67 13.97 -6.49
N LYS A 149 -5.66 13.74 -7.35
CA LYS A 149 -6.37 14.83 -8.04
C LYS A 149 -6.98 15.84 -7.05
N ILE A 150 -7.53 15.39 -5.92
CA ILE A 150 -8.07 16.28 -4.89
C ILE A 150 -6.92 17.02 -4.17
N LEU A 151 -5.85 16.30 -3.78
CA LEU A 151 -4.71 16.88 -3.06
C LEU A 151 -3.95 17.96 -3.85
N PHE A 152 -3.86 17.80 -5.18
CA PHE A 152 -3.11 18.69 -6.07
C PHE A 152 -4.02 19.53 -6.98
N SER A 153 -5.32 19.60 -6.71
CA SER A 153 -6.23 20.48 -7.46
C SER A 153 -5.80 21.94 -7.29
N LYS A 154 -5.52 22.63 -8.40
CA LYS A 154 -5.25 24.07 -8.43
C LYS A 154 -6.52 24.92 -8.27
N LYS A 155 -7.69 24.33 -8.55
CA LYS A 155 -8.97 25.05 -8.67
C LYS A 155 -9.65 25.37 -7.33
N ALA A 156 -9.18 24.82 -6.22
CA ALA A 156 -9.82 25.02 -4.93
C ALA A 156 -8.89 25.79 -3.98
N GLN A 157 -9.38 26.94 -3.46
CA GLN A 157 -8.71 27.69 -2.38
C GLN A 157 -8.51 26.82 -1.13
N THR A 158 -9.41 25.84 -0.89
CA THR A 158 -9.36 24.93 0.25
C THR A 158 -9.47 23.46 -0.17
N LEU A 159 -8.81 22.57 0.60
CA LEU A 159 -8.82 21.14 0.34
C LEU A 159 -10.15 20.52 0.80
N ASP A 160 -10.85 19.82 -0.09
CA ASP A 160 -12.12 19.12 0.22
C ASP A 160 -11.89 17.95 1.20
N GLN A 161 -11.89 18.27 2.49
CA GLN A 161 -11.65 17.35 3.58
C GLN A 161 -12.76 16.32 3.72
N LYS A 162 -14.02 16.72 3.56
CA LYS A 162 -15.18 15.82 3.64
C LYS A 162 -15.06 14.70 2.60
N LYS A 163 -14.65 15.02 1.37
CA LYS A 163 -14.41 14.02 0.32
C LYS A 163 -13.23 13.12 0.61
N LEU A 164 -12.12 13.65 1.15
CA LEU A 164 -10.94 12.86 1.50
C LEU A 164 -11.17 11.88 2.65
N LEU A 165 -12.01 12.24 3.63
CA LEU A 165 -12.38 11.35 4.73
C LEU A 165 -13.11 10.09 4.26
N ARG A 166 -13.71 10.10 3.06
CA ARG A 166 -14.29 8.88 2.44
C ARG A 166 -13.21 7.85 2.05
N TYR A 167 -11.95 8.27 1.91
CA TYR A 167 -10.83 7.44 1.47
C TYR A 167 -9.85 7.07 2.60
N VAL A 168 -9.68 7.94 3.59
CA VAL A 168 -8.63 7.83 4.61
C VAL A 168 -9.19 8.32 5.96
N PRO A 169 -8.92 7.63 7.08
CA PRO A 169 -9.36 8.07 8.41
C PRO A 169 -8.64 9.37 8.82
N SER A 170 -9.24 10.12 9.74
CA SER A 170 -8.77 11.45 10.13
C SER A 170 -7.29 11.52 10.54
N PRO A 171 -6.71 10.58 11.31
CA PRO A 171 -5.30 10.70 11.70
C PRO A 171 -4.35 10.57 10.50
N ALA A 172 -4.66 9.65 9.57
CA ALA A 172 -3.88 9.48 8.35
C ALA A 172 -4.03 10.69 7.41
N LEU A 173 -5.24 11.28 7.34
CA LEU A 173 -5.48 12.48 6.56
C LEU A 173 -4.72 13.70 7.08
N ASN A 174 -4.66 13.88 8.41
CA ASN A 174 -3.89 14.96 9.02
C ASN A 174 -2.39 14.86 8.66
N LEU A 175 -1.84 13.64 8.72
CA LEU A 175 -0.46 13.39 8.33
C LEU A 175 -0.22 13.64 6.84
N ILE A 176 -1.15 13.22 5.97
CA ILE A 176 -1.12 13.52 4.53
C ILE A 176 -1.10 15.02 4.27
N LYS A 177 -1.95 15.79 4.96
CA LYS A 177 -1.99 17.26 4.82
C LYS A 177 -0.68 17.91 5.26
N LYS A 178 -0.06 17.44 6.35
CA LYS A 178 1.25 17.90 6.80
C LYS A 178 2.31 17.70 5.72
N TYR A 179 2.45 16.46 5.22
CA TYR A 179 3.42 16.16 4.16
C TYR A 179 3.12 16.90 2.85
N LEU A 180 1.84 17.15 2.53
CA LEU A 180 1.49 17.92 1.34
C LEU A 180 2.04 19.35 1.38
N LYS A 181 2.09 20.00 2.55
CA LYS A 181 2.69 21.33 2.70
C LYS A 181 4.20 21.29 2.41
N GLU A 182 4.90 20.31 2.97
CA GLU A 182 6.34 20.08 2.73
C GLU A 182 6.62 19.85 1.23
N ILE A 183 5.85 18.96 0.59
CA ILE A 183 6.00 18.61 -0.83
C ILE A 183 5.75 19.83 -1.73
N LYS A 184 4.75 20.66 -1.42
CA LYS A 184 4.49 21.89 -2.20
C LYS A 184 5.63 22.89 -2.09
N LYS A 185 6.35 22.95 -0.96
CA LYS A 185 7.52 23.82 -0.78
C LYS A 185 8.70 23.31 -1.62
N GLU A 186 8.99 22.01 -1.54
CA GLU A 186 9.99 21.32 -2.37
C GLU A 186 9.76 21.50 -3.88
N LEU A 187 8.52 21.35 -4.34
CA LEU A 187 8.19 21.51 -5.76
C LEU A 187 8.31 22.96 -6.27
N LYS A 188 8.21 23.96 -5.38
CA LYS A 188 8.44 25.36 -5.73
C LYS A 188 9.93 25.66 -5.86
N ASN A 189 10.76 25.11 -4.97
CA ASN A 189 12.21 25.33 -4.97
C ASN A 189 12.95 24.65 -6.14
N LYS A 190 12.29 23.75 -6.87
CA LYS A 190 12.83 23.07 -8.07
C LYS A 190 12.44 23.74 -9.39
N LYS A 191 11.69 24.83 -9.33
CA LYS A 191 11.31 25.65 -10.48
C LYS A 191 12.06 26.96 -10.41
#